data_AF-A0A6M4H6U2-F1
#
_entry.id   AF-A0A6M4H6U2-F1
#
_cell.length_a   1.000
_cell.length_b   1.000
_cell.length_c   1.000
_cell.angle_alpha   90.00
_cell.angle_beta   90.00
_cell.angle_gamma   90.00
#
_symmetry.space_group_name_H-M   'P 1'
#
loop_
_entity.id
_entity.type
_entity.pdbx_description
1 polymer ?
#
loop_
_entity_poly.entity_id
_entity_poly.type
_entity_poly.pdbx_seq_one_letter_code
_entity_poly.pdbx_strand_id
1 'polypeptide(L)'
;MTRSLCTALLAFAILPACAPITTNTGGGGAGVASGTYYCWKSRYYEDSGKLMCNWTDSLKAACELSTHRSIPAAQIATGPTAGKKCANGEALVEVTVK
;
A
#
# COMPACT_ATOMS: atom_id res chain seq x y z
N MET A 1 29.53 59.61 14.18
CA MET A 1 30.12 58.42 14.79
C MET A 1 29.92 57.25 13.83
N THR A 2 31.00 56.88 13.15
CA THR A 2 31.11 55.77 12.18
C THR A 2 31.20 54.44 12.92
N ARG A 3 30.39 53.45 12.56
CA ARG A 3 30.73 52.02 12.73
C ARG A 3 30.09 51.15 11.65
N SER A 4 30.90 50.81 10.65
CA SER A 4 30.76 49.60 9.84
C SER A 4 30.79 48.36 10.74
N LEU A 5 30.01 47.34 10.40
CA LEU A 5 30.32 45.95 10.71
C LEU A 5 29.75 45.03 9.62
N CYS A 6 30.65 44.54 8.78
CA CYS A 6 30.51 43.38 7.91
C CYS A 6 30.17 42.13 8.73
N THR A 7 29.31 41.24 8.23
CA THR A 7 29.49 39.81 8.47
C THR A 7 28.90 38.92 7.36
N ALA A 8 29.83 38.31 6.61
CA ALA A 8 29.83 36.98 5.97
C ALA A 8 28.60 36.45 5.21
N LEU A 9 28.69 36.51 3.87
CA LEU A 9 28.06 35.54 2.96
C LEU A 9 28.75 34.17 3.12
N LEU A 10 28.06 33.22 3.76
CA LEU A 10 28.43 31.80 3.73
C LEU A 10 27.87 31.18 2.44
N ALA A 11 28.76 31.00 1.47
CA ALA A 11 28.52 30.23 0.26
C ALA A 11 28.34 28.74 0.63
N PHE A 12 27.11 28.24 0.58
CA PHE A 12 26.84 26.81 0.64
C PHE A 12 27.20 26.19 -0.71
N ALA A 13 28.33 25.48 -0.74
CA ALA A 13 28.77 24.66 -1.85
C ALA A 13 27.78 23.50 -2.08
N ILE A 14 27.34 23.40 -3.33
CA ILE A 14 26.36 22.47 -3.85
C ILE A 14 27.07 21.14 -4.10
N LEU A 15 26.70 20.08 -3.40
CA LEU A 15 27.13 18.71 -3.71
C LEU A 15 26.02 18.03 -4.53
N PRO A 16 26.22 17.74 -5.83
CA PRO A 16 25.33 16.86 -6.57
C PRO A 16 25.62 15.40 -6.17
N ALA A 17 24.98 14.93 -5.10
CA ALA A 17 24.93 13.50 -4.80
C ALA A 17 23.96 12.82 -5.76
N CYS A 18 24.40 12.59 -7.01
CA CYS A 18 23.69 11.73 -7.95
C CYS A 18 24.03 10.27 -7.59
N ALA A 19 23.39 9.75 -6.54
CA ALA A 19 23.34 8.32 -6.31
C ALA A 19 22.26 7.73 -7.24
N PRO A 20 22.58 6.76 -8.11
CA PRO A 20 21.53 6.01 -8.78
C PRO A 20 20.75 5.28 -7.70
N ILE A 21 19.48 5.67 -7.52
CA ILE A 21 18.54 4.91 -6.73
C ILE A 21 18.34 3.60 -7.49
N THR A 22 19.05 2.55 -7.08
CA THR A 22 18.71 1.16 -7.39
C THR A 22 17.32 0.93 -6.81
N THR A 23 16.31 1.19 -7.62
CA THR A 23 14.94 0.81 -7.35
C THR A 23 14.94 -0.71 -7.42
N ASN A 24 15.07 -1.36 -6.26
CA ASN A 24 14.69 -2.75 -6.10
C ASN A 24 13.25 -2.85 -6.57
N THR A 25 13.08 -3.27 -7.82
CA THR A 25 11.79 -3.59 -8.42
C THR A 25 11.33 -4.86 -7.72
N GLY A 26 10.71 -4.66 -6.56
CA GLY A 26 10.24 -5.72 -5.70
C GLY A 26 9.16 -6.51 -6.41
N GLY A 27 9.46 -7.78 -6.63
CA GLY A 27 8.50 -8.86 -6.85
C GLY A 27 7.77 -8.78 -8.18
N GLY A 28 8.24 -9.56 -9.16
CA GLY A 28 7.35 -10.09 -10.18
C GLY A 28 6.17 -10.77 -9.48
N GLY A 29 5.00 -10.14 -9.55
CA GLY A 29 3.79 -10.65 -8.92
C GLY A 29 3.39 -11.93 -9.63
N ALA A 30 3.53 -13.08 -8.96
CA ALA A 30 2.73 -14.23 -9.30
C ALA A 30 1.27 -13.76 -9.31
N GLY A 31 0.60 -13.89 -10.46
CA GLY A 31 -0.75 -13.37 -10.62
C GLY A 31 -1.67 -13.92 -9.53
N VAL A 32 -2.46 -13.05 -8.91
CA VAL A 32 -3.54 -13.50 -8.02
C VAL A 32 -4.53 -14.27 -8.88
N ALA A 33 -4.92 -15.47 -8.44
CA ALA A 33 -5.90 -16.26 -9.18
C ALA A 33 -7.21 -15.49 -9.31
N SER A 34 -7.97 -15.74 -10.37
CA SER A 34 -9.29 -15.15 -10.53
C SER A 34 -10.25 -15.69 -9.47
N GLY A 35 -11.19 -14.86 -9.04
CA GLY A 35 -12.16 -15.24 -8.01
C GLY A 35 -12.47 -14.10 -7.02
N THR A 36 -13.34 -14.40 -6.06
CA THR A 36 -13.73 -13.45 -5.02
C THR A 36 -12.79 -13.56 -3.83
N TYR A 37 -12.27 -12.42 -3.39
CA TYR A 37 -11.40 -12.31 -2.22
C TYR A 37 -12.05 -11.43 -1.17
N TYR A 38 -11.82 -11.77 0.10
CA TYR A 38 -12.36 -11.12 1.27
C TYR A 38 -11.24 -10.60 2.16
N CYS A 39 -11.50 -9.51 2.87
CA CYS A 39 -10.52 -8.75 3.64
C CYS A 39 -11.23 -8.03 4.80
N TRP A 40 -10.55 -7.75 5.91
CA TRP A 40 -11.08 -6.90 6.97
C TRP A 40 -11.14 -5.45 6.52
N LYS A 41 -12.32 -4.82 6.65
CA LYS A 41 -12.50 -3.41 6.30
C LYS A 41 -11.58 -2.50 7.09
N SER A 42 -11.32 -2.79 8.37
CA SER A 42 -10.40 -2.00 9.19
C SER A 42 -8.93 -2.08 8.73
N ARG A 43 -8.57 -3.11 7.95
CA ARG A 43 -7.20 -3.35 7.47
C ARG A 43 -7.02 -3.03 5.99
N TYR A 44 -8.10 -2.71 5.30
CA TYR A 44 -8.06 -2.33 3.91
C TYR A 44 -7.44 -0.95 3.73
N TYR A 45 -6.40 -0.86 2.90
CA TYR A 45 -5.90 0.41 2.38
C TYR A 45 -5.30 0.22 0.99
N GLU A 46 -5.17 1.31 0.24
CA GLU A 46 -4.53 1.32 -1.07
C GLU A 46 -3.13 1.90 -0.95
N ASP A 47 -2.16 1.24 -1.57
CA ASP A 47 -0.77 1.71 -1.66
C ASP A 47 -0.20 1.40 -3.03
N SER A 48 0.34 2.42 -3.70
CA SER A 48 1.10 2.27 -4.94
C SER A 48 0.41 1.43 -6.03
N GLY A 49 -0.91 1.62 -6.21
CA GLY A 49 -1.71 0.87 -7.19
C GLY A 49 -2.03 -0.57 -6.78
N LYS A 50 -1.89 -0.90 -5.50
CA LYS A 50 -2.22 -2.21 -4.93
C LYS A 50 -3.21 -2.04 -3.79
N LEU A 51 -4.11 -3.01 -3.67
CA LEU A 51 -5.03 -3.17 -2.57
C LEU A 51 -4.33 -3.99 -1.49
N MET A 52 -4.03 -3.37 -0.35
CA MET A 52 -3.33 -3.97 0.78
C MET A 52 -4.34 -4.46 1.81
N CYS A 53 -4.32 -5.75 2.14
CA CYS A 53 -5.16 -6.33 3.20
C CYS A 53 -4.83 -7.79 3.53
N ASN A 54 -5.57 -8.44 4.42
CA ASN A 54 -5.55 -9.89 4.63
C ASN A 54 -6.38 -10.68 3.59
N TRP A 55 -6.17 -10.39 2.30
CA TRP A 55 -6.96 -10.99 1.21
C TRP A 55 -6.89 -12.52 1.19
N THR A 56 -8.05 -13.16 1.16
CA THR A 56 -8.20 -14.61 1.00
C THR A 56 -9.51 -14.93 0.30
N ASP A 57 -9.54 -16.04 -0.43
CA ASP A 57 -10.67 -16.62 -1.14
C ASP A 57 -11.74 -17.24 -0.21
N SER A 58 -11.50 -17.31 1.10
CA SER A 58 -12.42 -17.89 2.07
C SER A 58 -12.87 -16.88 3.11
N LEU A 59 -14.19 -16.75 3.28
CA LEU A 59 -14.78 -15.93 4.35
C LEU A 59 -14.29 -16.33 5.74
N LYS A 60 -14.17 -17.64 6.00
CA LYS A 60 -13.68 -18.15 7.28
C LYS A 60 -12.24 -17.68 7.51
N ALA A 61 -11.39 -17.89 6.52
CA ALA A 61 -9.99 -17.48 6.59
C ALA A 61 -9.88 -15.95 6.72
N ALA A 62 -10.74 -15.17 6.05
CA ALA A 62 -10.73 -13.73 6.17
C ALA A 62 -11.03 -13.29 7.60
N CYS A 63 -11.91 -14.00 8.31
CA CYS A 63 -12.23 -13.72 9.71
C CYS A 63 -11.17 -14.17 10.73
N GLU A 64 -10.31 -15.11 10.37
CA GLU A 64 -9.34 -15.73 11.29
C GLU A 64 -7.89 -15.27 11.04
N LEU A 65 -7.54 -15.00 9.78
CA LEU A 65 -6.17 -14.71 9.36
C LEU A 65 -5.86 -13.21 9.40
N SER A 66 -4.63 -12.90 9.79
CA SER A 66 -4.12 -11.53 9.91
C SER A 66 -2.98 -11.21 8.91
N THR A 67 -2.58 -12.19 8.10
CA THR A 67 -1.47 -12.08 7.15
C THR A 67 -1.79 -11.10 6.03
N HIS A 68 -0.96 -10.07 5.87
CA HIS A 68 -1.13 -9.10 4.80
C HIS A 68 -0.67 -9.66 3.45
N ARG A 69 -1.46 -9.36 2.42
CA ARG A 69 -1.26 -9.65 1.01
C ARG A 69 -1.67 -8.42 0.21
N SER A 70 -1.17 -8.33 -1.00
CA SER A 70 -1.48 -7.23 -1.91
C SER A 70 -2.07 -7.78 -3.18
N ILE A 71 -3.14 -7.16 -3.69
CA ILE A 71 -3.69 -7.44 -5.01
C ILE A 71 -3.47 -6.19 -5.88
N PRO A 72 -2.77 -6.28 -7.01
CA PRO A 72 -2.68 -5.16 -7.95
C PRO A 72 -4.08 -4.68 -8.39
N ALA A 73 -4.34 -3.38 -8.34
CA ALA A 73 -5.63 -2.81 -8.71
C ALA A 73 -6.04 -3.15 -10.15
N ALA A 74 -5.05 -3.30 -11.05
CA ALA A 74 -5.25 -3.70 -12.44
C ALA A 74 -5.90 -5.10 -12.61
N GLN A 75 -5.80 -5.97 -11.58
CA GLN A 75 -6.38 -7.31 -11.59
C GLN A 75 -7.82 -7.33 -11.03
N ILE A 76 -8.31 -6.22 -10.49
CA ILE A 76 -9.68 -6.15 -9.95
C ILE A 76 -10.68 -6.00 -11.09
N ALA A 77 -11.63 -6.92 -11.15
CA ALA A 77 -12.78 -6.90 -12.04
C ALA A 77 -13.94 -6.09 -11.43
N THR A 78 -14.14 -6.21 -10.10
CA THR A 78 -15.25 -5.57 -9.37
C THR A 78 -14.86 -5.35 -7.91
N GLY A 79 -15.38 -4.29 -7.29
CA GLY A 79 -15.06 -3.91 -5.91
C GLY A 79 -13.96 -2.85 -5.81
N PRO A 80 -13.54 -2.46 -4.59
CA PRO A 80 -13.93 -3.04 -3.30
C PRO A 80 -15.36 -2.66 -2.89
N THR A 81 -16.13 -3.64 -2.42
CA THR A 81 -17.48 -3.42 -1.87
C THR A 81 -17.60 -3.95 -0.45
N ALA A 82 -18.57 -3.45 0.30
CA ALA A 82 -18.84 -3.95 1.65
C ALA A 82 -19.41 -5.38 1.55
N GLY A 83 -18.71 -6.33 2.14
CA GLY A 83 -19.09 -7.73 2.20
C GLY A 83 -19.80 -8.10 3.51
N LYS A 84 -19.65 -9.37 3.91
CA LYS A 84 -20.22 -9.93 5.15
C LYS A 84 -19.55 -9.37 6.42
N LYS A 85 -20.07 -9.75 7.58
CA LYS A 85 -19.43 -9.50 8.88
C LYS A 85 -18.94 -10.80 9.49
N CYS A 86 -17.81 -10.75 10.17
CA CYS A 86 -17.29 -11.81 11.00
C CYS A 86 -18.06 -11.91 12.33
N ALA A 87 -17.94 -13.05 13.01
CA ALA A 87 -18.63 -13.28 14.29
C ALA A 87 -18.19 -12.30 15.41
N ASN A 88 -16.97 -11.77 15.32
CA ASN A 88 -16.44 -10.73 16.21
C ASN A 88 -16.95 -9.30 15.88
N GLY A 89 -17.83 -9.14 14.90
CA GLY A 89 -18.39 -7.86 14.47
C GLY A 89 -17.56 -7.12 13.41
N GLU A 90 -16.38 -7.63 13.06
CA GLU A 90 -15.53 -7.02 12.01
C GLU A 90 -16.23 -7.10 10.65
N ALA A 91 -16.29 -5.96 9.95
CA ALA A 91 -16.85 -5.90 8.61
C ALA A 91 -15.81 -6.35 7.57
N LEU A 92 -16.25 -7.09 6.57
CA LEU A 92 -15.40 -7.50 5.46
C LEU A 92 -15.59 -6.58 4.24
N VAL A 93 -14.55 -6.49 3.44
CA VAL A 93 -14.53 -5.95 2.09
C VAL A 93 -14.35 -7.11 1.14
N GLU A 94 -15.06 -7.09 0.02
CA GLU A 94 -14.92 -8.08 -1.04
C GLU A 94 -14.50 -7.44 -2.37
N VAL A 95 -13.66 -8.17 -3.11
CA VAL A 95 -13.25 -7.84 -4.48
C VAL A 95 -13.35 -9.08 -5.35
N THR A 96 -13.59 -8.89 -6.65
CA THR A 96 -13.49 -9.96 -7.65
C THR A 96 -12.27 -9.70 -8.52
N VAL A 97 -11.40 -10.69 -8.66
CA VAL A 97 -10.20 -10.68 -9.49
C VAL A 97 -10.50 -11.33 -10.84
N LYS A 98 -10.02 -10.71 -11.94
CA LYS A 98 -10.13 -11.19 -13.32
C LYS A 98 -8.84 -11.82 -13.84
#